data_AF-A0ABD2N733-F1
#
_entry.id   AF-A0ABD2N733-F1
#
_cell.length_a   1.000
_cell.length_b   1.000
_cell.length_c   1.000
_cell.angle_alpha   90.00
_cell.angle_beta   90.00
_cell.angle_gamma   90.00
#
_symmetry.space_group_name_H-M   'P 1'
#
loop_
_entity.id
_entity.type
_entity.pdbx_description
1 polymer ?
#
loop_
_entity_poly.entity_id
_entity_poly.type
_entity_poly.pdbx_seq_one_letter_code
_entity_poly.pdbx_strand_id
1 'polypeptide(L)'
;MTDNWENSVENLRKKKETAREQRLAQKKDDRVEQYFKVLESQAEERKKYNEEMAKTIFLTRGAQRDINSSLLYSECLYANQKHIEHKQREKEKEIKDWNEYEQQIIEEDATFNKNKERELCVRRMKAIENQNFIKGQISEKQKHKDKHETDKLEAEKSDIIKLQEELAIIRKNAQEDFDKAKHSSIQTLKNSRECVMKERESHEKQDAEMEIVCQIYKDTKHKIECTRRDQKKQEIQRMTDYQESACRKLVDIYEQQRGDENTRIAKAAAEIEAAESLKFRKKEEYHDKLLKDRKENYEDALNKNRKRKESEEQNRKWDMLNRMKCTEIMRNEDRIKEEEKRENVRKFGEMLQEQQRENNNRKAEKKAKEDSFKWNDFPEKDEKFLKYGEEVLNKQKADSKPTYPIEATIMEYKKRYGLVPPRQQKPLPNTEDKNRMNKAKLPIENRRICPNKNDSSSIRDCFCS
;
A
#
# COMPACT_ATOMS: atom_id res chain seq x y z
N MET A 1 -76.69 -129.04 -33.66
CA MET A 1 -76.40 -128.34 -34.95
C MET A 1 -76.63 -126.82 -34.87
N THR A 2 -76.99 -126.25 -33.70
CA THR A 2 -77.22 -124.80 -33.51
C THR A 2 -76.01 -124.04 -32.92
N ASP A 3 -75.01 -124.74 -32.37
CA ASP A 3 -73.87 -124.13 -31.69
C ASP A 3 -72.97 -123.29 -32.62
N ASN A 4 -72.90 -123.66 -33.91
CA ASN A 4 -72.06 -122.98 -34.91
C ASN A 4 -72.81 -121.87 -35.68
N TRP A 5 -74.07 -121.56 -35.34
CA TRP A 5 -74.80 -120.47 -35.99
C TRP A 5 -74.47 -119.14 -35.32
N GLU A 6 -73.75 -118.28 -36.04
CA GLU A 6 -73.28 -116.99 -35.52
C GLU A 6 -74.41 -116.03 -35.13
N ASN A 7 -75.58 -116.18 -35.74
CA ASN A 7 -76.77 -115.33 -35.50
C ASN A 7 -77.74 -115.91 -34.47
N SER A 8 -77.38 -117.03 -33.81
CA SER A 8 -78.14 -117.51 -32.65
C SER A 8 -78.10 -116.47 -31.53
N VAL A 9 -79.22 -116.31 -30.81
CA VAL A 9 -79.35 -115.36 -29.70
C VAL A 9 -78.27 -115.58 -28.64
N GLU A 10 -77.88 -116.84 -28.38
CA GLU A 10 -76.84 -117.18 -27.41
C GLU A 10 -75.44 -116.77 -27.88
N ASN A 11 -75.12 -116.98 -29.17
CA ASN A 11 -73.83 -116.57 -29.73
C ASN A 11 -73.71 -115.06 -29.87
N LEU A 12 -74.81 -114.35 -30.18
CA LEU A 12 -74.87 -112.88 -30.14
C LEU A 12 -74.71 -112.33 -28.71
N ARG A 13 -75.27 -113.00 -27.70
CA ARG A 13 -75.05 -112.66 -26.28
C ARG A 13 -73.59 -112.88 -25.89
N LYS A 14 -73.01 -114.04 -26.22
CA LYS A 14 -71.58 -114.31 -25.98
C LYS A 14 -70.66 -113.31 -26.68
N LYS A 15 -70.90 -112.98 -27.96
CA LYS A 15 -70.15 -111.93 -28.69
C LYS A 15 -70.29 -110.55 -28.04
N LYS A 16 -71.48 -110.19 -27.52
CA LYS A 16 -71.68 -108.92 -26.79
C LYS A 16 -70.99 -108.93 -25.42
N GLU A 17 -70.99 -110.06 -24.73
CA GLU A 17 -70.31 -110.22 -23.44
C GLU A 17 -68.79 -110.16 -23.62
N THR A 18 -68.21 -110.89 -24.58
CA THR A 18 -66.77 -110.82 -24.86
C THR A 18 -66.33 -109.44 -25.35
N ALA A 19 -67.13 -108.78 -26.20
CA ALA A 19 -66.86 -107.39 -26.61
C ALA A 19 -66.95 -106.41 -25.42
N ARG A 20 -67.86 -106.66 -24.46
CA ARG A 20 -67.96 -105.87 -23.22
C ARG A 20 -66.75 -106.12 -22.32
N GLU A 21 -66.32 -107.37 -22.17
CA GLU A 21 -65.11 -107.74 -21.42
C GLU A 21 -63.85 -107.13 -22.04
N GLN A 22 -63.70 -107.20 -23.36
CA GLN A 22 -62.58 -106.56 -24.08
C GLN A 22 -62.58 -105.04 -23.91
N ARG A 23 -63.75 -104.38 -23.99
CA ARG A 23 -63.85 -102.93 -23.71
C ARG A 23 -63.52 -102.61 -22.25
N LEU A 24 -63.91 -103.46 -21.31
CA LEU A 24 -63.58 -103.29 -19.90
C LEU A 24 -62.10 -103.54 -19.63
N ALA A 25 -61.47 -104.50 -20.31
CA ALA A 25 -60.04 -104.76 -20.25
C ALA A 25 -59.24 -103.58 -20.83
N GLN A 26 -59.58 -103.12 -22.05
CA GLN A 26 -58.97 -101.92 -22.66
C GLN A 26 -59.11 -100.69 -21.75
N LYS A 27 -60.29 -100.44 -21.17
CA LYS A 27 -60.47 -99.34 -20.22
C LYS A 27 -59.65 -99.49 -18.94
N LYS A 28 -59.33 -100.72 -18.51
CA LYS A 28 -58.43 -100.96 -17.38
C LYS A 28 -56.98 -100.72 -17.79
N ASP A 29 -56.58 -101.19 -18.97
CA ASP A 29 -55.23 -101.01 -19.50
C ASP A 29 -54.94 -99.53 -19.77
N ASP A 30 -55.86 -98.80 -20.41
CA ASP A 30 -55.76 -97.34 -20.62
C ASP A 30 -55.63 -96.56 -19.30
N ARG A 31 -56.35 -96.98 -18.25
CA ARG A 31 -56.24 -96.38 -16.91
C ARG A 31 -54.88 -96.64 -16.28
N VAL A 32 -54.34 -97.84 -16.46
CA VAL A 32 -53.02 -98.22 -15.95
C VAL A 32 -51.93 -97.44 -16.71
N GLU A 33 -52.02 -97.31 -18.02
CA GLU A 33 -51.09 -96.51 -18.82
C GLU A 33 -51.12 -95.03 -18.45
N GLN A 34 -52.32 -94.44 -18.30
CA GLN A 34 -52.46 -93.06 -17.83
C GLN A 34 -51.85 -92.85 -16.45
N TYR A 35 -52.03 -93.82 -15.55
CA TYR A 35 -51.42 -93.78 -14.21
C TYR A 35 -49.89 -93.81 -14.28
N PHE A 36 -49.29 -94.67 -15.10
CA PHE A 36 -47.84 -94.70 -15.28
C PHE A 36 -47.29 -93.41 -15.91
N LYS A 37 -47.97 -92.83 -16.91
CA LYS A 37 -47.58 -91.54 -17.49
C LYS A 37 -47.58 -90.40 -16.47
N VAL A 38 -48.57 -90.38 -15.58
CA VAL A 38 -48.64 -89.40 -14.48
C VAL A 38 -47.52 -89.65 -13.45
N LEU A 39 -47.18 -90.91 -13.16
CA LEU A 39 -46.06 -91.23 -12.28
C LEU A 39 -44.71 -90.80 -12.89
N GLU A 40 -44.51 -91.03 -14.20
CA GLU A 40 -43.31 -90.60 -14.92
C GLU A 40 -43.18 -89.08 -14.91
N SER A 41 -44.25 -88.34 -15.24
CA SER A 41 -44.22 -86.88 -15.23
C SER A 41 -43.97 -86.32 -13.82
N GLN A 42 -44.58 -86.90 -12.79
CA GLN A 42 -44.32 -86.53 -11.40
C GLN A 42 -42.88 -86.86 -10.97
N ALA A 43 -42.32 -87.98 -11.44
CA ALA A 43 -40.94 -88.35 -11.15
C ALA A 43 -39.95 -87.36 -11.82
N GLU A 44 -40.22 -86.96 -13.07
CA GLU A 44 -39.44 -85.94 -13.77
C GLU A 44 -39.53 -84.57 -13.09
N GLU A 45 -40.72 -84.13 -12.71
CA GLU A 45 -40.92 -82.87 -11.97
C GLU A 45 -40.19 -82.88 -10.63
N ARG A 46 -40.29 -83.98 -9.87
CA ARG A 46 -39.54 -84.16 -8.62
C ARG A 46 -38.05 -84.13 -8.85
N LYS A 47 -37.56 -84.75 -9.91
CA LYS A 47 -36.14 -84.76 -10.27
C LYS A 47 -35.65 -83.35 -10.61
N LYS A 48 -36.37 -82.61 -11.46
CA LYS A 48 -36.07 -81.21 -11.81
C LYS A 48 -36.06 -80.32 -10.57
N TYR A 49 -37.09 -80.43 -9.73
CA TYR A 49 -37.17 -79.69 -8.47
C TYR A 49 -35.98 -80.01 -7.55
N ASN A 50 -35.63 -81.28 -7.38
CA ASN A 50 -34.49 -81.67 -6.56
C ASN A 50 -33.17 -81.15 -7.12
N GLU A 51 -32.98 -81.16 -8.45
CA GLU A 51 -31.79 -80.59 -9.10
C GLU A 51 -31.71 -79.07 -8.92
N GLU A 52 -32.83 -78.34 -9.05
CA GLU A 52 -32.91 -76.90 -8.81
C GLU A 52 -32.64 -76.56 -7.34
N MET A 53 -33.23 -77.31 -6.40
CA MET A 53 -32.98 -77.14 -4.97
C MET A 53 -31.52 -77.47 -4.62
N ALA A 54 -30.93 -78.52 -5.20
CA ALA A 54 -29.52 -78.83 -5.02
C ALA A 54 -28.61 -77.71 -5.53
N LYS A 55 -28.90 -77.13 -6.71
CA LYS A 55 -28.16 -75.99 -7.28
C LYS A 55 -28.28 -74.74 -6.41
N THR A 56 -29.49 -74.39 -5.98
CA THR A 56 -29.71 -73.20 -5.13
C THR A 56 -29.03 -73.34 -3.77
N ILE A 57 -29.12 -74.51 -3.13
CA ILE A 57 -28.41 -74.81 -1.88
C ILE A 57 -26.90 -74.70 -2.09
N PHE A 58 -26.37 -75.24 -3.19
CA PHE A 58 -24.95 -75.17 -3.52
C PHE A 58 -24.46 -73.72 -3.70
N LEU A 59 -25.22 -72.86 -4.38
CA LEU A 59 -24.83 -71.46 -4.62
C LEU A 59 -24.97 -70.55 -3.39
N THR A 60 -25.90 -70.86 -2.49
CA THR A 60 -26.27 -70.00 -1.35
C THR A 60 -25.57 -70.35 -0.05
N ARG A 61 -25.06 -71.58 0.11
CA ARG A 61 -24.43 -72.05 1.35
C ARG A 61 -22.94 -72.33 1.18
N GLY A 62 -22.22 -72.31 2.29
CA GLY A 62 -20.80 -72.70 2.35
C GLY A 62 -19.86 -71.74 1.62
N ALA A 63 -18.74 -72.26 1.12
CA ALA A 63 -17.68 -71.49 0.48
C ALA A 63 -18.09 -70.92 -0.90
N GLN A 64 -19.06 -71.53 -1.56
CA GLN A 64 -19.60 -71.07 -2.85
C GLN A 64 -20.26 -69.71 -2.72
N ARG A 65 -20.93 -69.44 -1.59
CA ARG A 65 -21.44 -68.12 -1.25
C ARG A 65 -20.32 -67.10 -1.18
N ASP A 66 -19.15 -67.47 -0.66
CA ASP A 66 -18.00 -66.58 -0.57
C ASP A 66 -17.49 -66.22 -1.97
N ILE A 67 -17.45 -67.17 -2.92
CA ILE A 67 -17.15 -66.88 -4.34
C ILE A 67 -18.18 -65.91 -4.93
N ASN A 68 -19.47 -66.13 -4.69
CA ASN A 68 -20.53 -65.23 -5.17
C ASN A 68 -20.42 -63.82 -4.57
N SER A 69 -20.04 -63.73 -3.30
CA SER A 69 -19.78 -62.44 -2.65
C SER A 69 -18.54 -61.74 -3.23
N SER A 70 -17.48 -62.49 -3.54
CA SER A 70 -16.29 -61.97 -4.20
C SER A 70 -16.56 -61.52 -5.63
N LEU A 71 -17.43 -62.22 -6.35
CA LEU A 71 -17.90 -61.82 -7.67
C LEU A 71 -18.67 -60.49 -7.59
N LEU A 72 -19.56 -60.33 -6.62
CA LEU A 72 -20.24 -59.05 -6.41
C LEU A 72 -19.23 -57.94 -6.07
N TYR A 73 -18.24 -58.24 -5.22
CA TYR A 73 -17.20 -57.29 -4.86
C TYR A 73 -16.31 -56.91 -6.03
N SER A 74 -15.97 -57.83 -6.94
CA SER A 74 -15.24 -57.49 -8.16
C SER A 74 -16.04 -56.56 -9.08
N GLU A 75 -17.35 -56.76 -9.18
CA GLU A 75 -18.22 -55.83 -9.91
C GLU A 75 -18.27 -54.45 -9.27
N CYS A 76 -18.31 -54.37 -7.94
CA CYS A 76 -18.20 -53.09 -7.22
C CYS A 76 -16.85 -52.40 -7.48
N LEU A 77 -15.74 -53.15 -7.48
CA LEU A 77 -14.41 -52.59 -7.79
C LEU A 77 -14.35 -52.05 -9.22
N TYR A 78 -14.91 -52.78 -10.17
CA TYR A 78 -15.00 -52.34 -11.56
C TYR A 78 -15.85 -51.05 -11.69
N ALA A 79 -17.02 -51.01 -11.06
CA ALA A 79 -17.87 -49.82 -11.04
C ALA A 79 -17.15 -48.62 -10.41
N ASN A 80 -16.46 -48.82 -9.29
CA ASN A 80 -15.67 -47.78 -8.64
C ASN A 80 -14.55 -47.26 -9.56
N GLN A 81 -13.85 -48.14 -10.28
CA GLN A 81 -12.84 -47.73 -11.26
C GLN A 81 -13.46 -46.87 -12.37
N LYS A 82 -14.65 -47.24 -12.87
CA LYS A 82 -15.37 -46.42 -13.86
C LYS A 82 -15.80 -45.07 -13.31
N HIS A 83 -16.21 -44.99 -12.04
CA HIS A 83 -16.50 -43.72 -11.38
C HIS A 83 -15.24 -42.85 -11.21
N ILE A 84 -14.09 -43.44 -10.88
CA ILE A 84 -12.81 -42.70 -10.80
C ILE A 84 -12.44 -42.15 -12.18
N GLU A 85 -12.52 -42.95 -13.24
CA GLU A 85 -12.26 -42.52 -14.62
C GLU A 85 -13.21 -41.40 -15.06
N HIS A 86 -14.48 -41.46 -14.65
CA HIS A 86 -15.45 -40.39 -14.91
C HIS A 86 -15.07 -39.10 -14.20
N LYS A 87 -14.76 -39.18 -12.90
CA LYS A 87 -14.37 -38.03 -12.08
C LYS A 87 -13.07 -37.38 -12.57
N GLN A 88 -12.13 -38.17 -13.06
CA GLN A 88 -10.91 -37.65 -13.70
C GLN A 88 -11.25 -36.87 -14.98
N ARG A 89 -12.13 -37.41 -15.83
CA ARG A 89 -12.60 -36.71 -17.03
C ARG A 89 -13.35 -35.41 -16.70
N GLU A 90 -14.14 -35.37 -15.63
CA GLU A 90 -14.80 -34.14 -15.15
C GLU A 90 -13.76 -33.11 -14.70
N LYS A 91 -12.77 -33.51 -13.90
CA LYS A 91 -11.68 -32.61 -13.49
C LYS A 91 -10.88 -32.07 -14.67
N GLU A 92 -10.60 -32.90 -15.67
CA GLU A 92 -9.93 -32.46 -16.90
C GLU A 92 -10.75 -31.42 -17.66
N LYS A 93 -12.08 -31.54 -17.67
CA LYS A 93 -12.97 -30.52 -18.25
C LYS A 93 -12.95 -29.24 -17.41
N GLU A 94 -13.09 -29.33 -16.09
CA GLU A 94 -13.01 -28.17 -15.20
C GLU A 94 -11.69 -27.41 -15.39
N ILE A 95 -10.56 -28.11 -15.48
CA ILE A 95 -9.25 -27.49 -15.73
C ILE A 95 -9.23 -26.78 -17.09
N LYS A 96 -9.82 -27.36 -18.13
CA LYS A 96 -9.93 -26.71 -19.45
C LYS A 96 -10.78 -25.45 -19.38
N ASP A 97 -11.95 -25.53 -18.75
CA ASP A 97 -12.87 -24.40 -18.60
C ASP A 97 -12.21 -23.26 -17.79
N TRP A 98 -11.46 -23.59 -16.72
CA TRP A 98 -10.68 -22.61 -15.96
C TRP A 98 -9.57 -21.96 -16.77
N ASN A 99 -8.84 -22.73 -17.59
CA ASN A 99 -7.80 -22.19 -18.45
C ASN A 99 -8.39 -21.26 -19.52
N GLU A 100 -9.54 -21.60 -20.10
CA GLU A 100 -10.25 -20.75 -21.05
C GLU A 100 -10.71 -19.45 -20.39
N TYR A 101 -11.24 -19.52 -19.16
CA TYR A 101 -11.61 -18.34 -18.39
C TYR A 101 -10.40 -17.46 -18.02
N GLU A 102 -9.28 -18.06 -17.61
CA GLU A 102 -8.04 -17.34 -17.33
C GLU A 102 -7.52 -16.61 -18.59
N GLN A 103 -7.57 -17.26 -19.74
CA GLN A 103 -7.22 -16.63 -21.02
C GLN A 103 -8.12 -15.43 -21.33
N GLN A 104 -9.44 -15.55 -21.10
CA GLN A 104 -10.37 -14.43 -21.27
C GLN A 104 -10.00 -13.24 -20.37
N ILE A 105 -9.69 -13.48 -19.09
CA ILE A 105 -9.25 -12.42 -18.16
C ILE A 105 -7.96 -11.75 -18.66
N ILE A 106 -6.97 -12.54 -19.09
CA ILE A 106 -5.70 -12.01 -19.61
C ILE A 106 -5.94 -11.14 -20.86
N GLU A 107 -6.82 -11.57 -21.76
CA GLU A 107 -7.20 -10.79 -22.94
C GLU A 107 -7.93 -9.49 -22.55
N GLU A 108 -8.89 -9.55 -21.62
CA GLU A 108 -9.59 -8.37 -21.10
C GLU A 108 -8.62 -7.37 -20.47
N ASP A 109 -7.69 -7.82 -19.60
CA ASP A 109 -6.66 -6.98 -19.00
C ASP A 109 -5.73 -6.36 -20.05
N ALA A 110 -5.35 -7.13 -21.07
CA ALA A 110 -4.53 -6.62 -22.17
C ALA A 110 -5.28 -5.55 -22.99
N THR A 111 -6.58 -5.72 -23.24
CA THR A 111 -7.40 -4.71 -23.92
C THR A 111 -7.60 -3.46 -23.06
N PHE A 112 -7.81 -3.62 -21.75
CA PHE A 112 -7.94 -2.52 -20.81
C PHE A 112 -6.65 -1.68 -20.74
N ASN A 113 -5.49 -2.34 -20.63
CA ASN A 113 -4.20 -1.66 -20.62
C ASN A 113 -3.93 -0.90 -21.93
N LYS A 114 -4.21 -1.51 -23.09
CA LYS A 114 -4.12 -0.83 -24.39
C LYS A 114 -5.03 0.40 -24.46
N ASN A 115 -6.26 0.32 -23.94
CA ASN A 115 -7.18 1.45 -23.90
C ASN A 115 -6.67 2.57 -22.98
N LYS A 116 -6.13 2.21 -21.81
CA LYS A 116 -5.53 3.17 -20.86
C LYS A 116 -4.31 3.89 -21.47
N GLU A 117 -3.45 3.19 -22.20
CA GLU A 117 -2.32 3.79 -22.91
C GLU A 117 -2.79 4.76 -24.00
N ARG A 118 -3.84 4.39 -24.76
CA ARG A 118 -4.46 5.29 -25.75
C ARG A 118 -5.01 6.55 -25.10
N GLU A 119 -5.71 6.44 -23.99
CA GLU A 119 -6.20 7.61 -23.24
C GLU A 119 -5.07 8.51 -22.75
N LEU A 120 -4.00 7.94 -22.21
CA LEU A 120 -2.82 8.69 -21.78
C LEU A 120 -2.14 9.40 -22.96
N CYS A 121 -2.05 8.75 -24.12
CA CYS A 121 -1.54 9.35 -25.35
C CYS A 121 -2.40 10.55 -25.78
N VAL A 122 -3.74 10.41 -25.81
CA VAL A 122 -4.67 11.50 -26.13
C VAL A 122 -4.53 12.66 -25.13
N ARG A 123 -4.41 12.37 -23.83
CA ARG A 123 -4.17 13.42 -22.81
C ARG A 123 -2.85 14.15 -23.02
N ARG A 124 -1.77 13.43 -23.36
CA ARG A 124 -0.47 14.04 -23.70
C ARG A 124 -0.57 14.92 -24.93
N MET A 125 -1.24 14.47 -25.99
CA MET A 125 -1.46 15.27 -27.19
C MET A 125 -2.21 16.57 -26.88
N LYS A 126 -3.32 16.49 -26.14
CA LYS A 126 -4.07 17.68 -25.69
C LYS A 126 -3.23 18.62 -24.82
N ALA A 127 -2.37 18.09 -23.95
CA ALA A 127 -1.47 18.90 -23.14
C ALA A 127 -0.43 19.65 -24.00
N ILE A 128 0.11 18.99 -25.02
CA ILE A 128 1.04 19.60 -25.98
C ILE A 128 0.32 20.68 -26.80
N GLU A 129 -0.88 20.40 -27.30
CA GLU A 129 -1.71 21.39 -28.01
C GLU A 129 -1.96 22.63 -27.15
N ASN A 130 -2.35 22.44 -25.89
CA ASN A 130 -2.59 23.54 -24.96
C ASN A 130 -1.30 24.31 -24.64
N GLN A 131 -0.16 23.62 -24.49
CA GLN A 131 1.14 24.27 -24.30
C GLN A 131 1.51 25.13 -25.51
N ASN A 132 1.30 24.63 -26.72
CA ASN A 132 1.55 25.39 -27.96
C ASN A 132 0.63 26.60 -28.07
N PHE A 133 -0.65 26.45 -27.70
CA PHE A 133 -1.60 27.56 -27.63
C PHE A 133 -1.14 28.66 -26.67
N ILE A 134 -0.73 28.31 -25.45
CA ILE A 134 -0.21 29.27 -24.46
C ILE A 134 1.07 29.95 -24.96
N LYS A 135 2.00 29.20 -25.56
CA LYS A 135 3.21 29.77 -26.17
C LYS A 135 2.88 30.79 -27.27
N GLY A 136 1.85 30.49 -28.09
CA GLY A 136 1.31 31.42 -29.07
C GLY A 136 0.85 32.74 -28.43
N GLN A 137 0.04 32.66 -27.38
CA GLN A 137 -0.43 33.84 -26.64
C GLN A 137 0.71 34.66 -25.99
N ILE A 138 1.74 33.99 -25.46
CA ILE A 138 2.92 34.66 -24.91
C ILE A 138 3.67 35.42 -26.00
N SER A 139 3.89 34.78 -27.16
CA SER A 139 4.56 35.41 -28.30
C SER A 139 3.78 36.62 -28.83
N GLU A 140 2.46 36.52 -28.93
CA GLU A 140 1.60 37.66 -29.31
C GLU A 140 1.66 38.80 -28.30
N LYS A 141 1.58 38.49 -26.99
CA LYS A 141 1.75 39.52 -25.94
C LYS A 141 3.10 40.20 -26.01
N GLN A 142 4.17 39.45 -26.28
CA GLN A 142 5.50 40.02 -26.41
C GLN A 142 5.57 41.00 -27.59
N LYS A 143 5.07 40.59 -28.77
CA LYS A 143 4.98 41.49 -29.94
C LYS A 143 4.18 42.76 -29.65
N HIS A 144 3.09 42.65 -28.88
CA HIS A 144 2.32 43.82 -28.47
C HIS A 144 3.09 44.74 -27.51
N LYS A 145 3.85 44.17 -26.56
CA LYS A 145 4.72 44.95 -25.67
C LYS A 145 5.82 45.67 -26.45
N ASP A 146 6.51 44.95 -27.33
CA ASP A 146 7.60 45.51 -28.13
C ASP A 146 7.09 46.67 -28.99
N LYS A 147 5.92 46.51 -29.65
CA LYS A 147 5.26 47.60 -30.39
C LYS A 147 4.90 48.79 -29.50
N HIS A 148 4.34 48.53 -28.32
CA HIS A 148 3.99 49.61 -27.40
C HIS A 148 5.23 50.35 -26.86
N GLU A 149 6.36 49.66 -26.67
CA GLU A 149 7.64 50.29 -26.34
C GLU A 149 8.17 51.14 -27.50
N THR A 150 8.09 50.66 -28.74
CA THR A 150 8.48 51.48 -29.91
C THR A 150 7.60 52.72 -30.04
N ASP A 151 6.28 52.58 -29.89
CA ASP A 151 5.33 53.69 -29.96
C ASP A 151 5.61 54.73 -28.86
N LYS A 152 5.94 54.27 -27.64
CA LYS A 152 6.36 55.16 -26.54
C LYS A 152 7.65 55.91 -26.85
N LEU A 153 8.67 55.23 -27.35
CA LEU A 153 9.93 55.86 -27.71
C LEU A 153 9.75 56.88 -28.84
N GLU A 154 8.88 56.61 -29.80
CA GLU A 154 8.53 57.57 -30.85
C GLU A 154 7.79 58.79 -30.30
N ALA A 155 6.85 58.60 -29.36
CA ALA A 155 6.17 59.69 -28.68
C ALA A 155 7.14 60.55 -27.87
N GLU A 156 8.02 59.94 -27.07
CA GLU A 156 9.05 60.65 -26.29
C GLU A 156 10.00 61.45 -27.19
N LYS A 157 10.43 60.89 -28.33
CA LYS A 157 11.24 61.63 -29.31
C LYS A 157 10.48 62.84 -29.86
N SER A 158 9.20 62.68 -30.17
CA SER A 158 8.37 63.78 -30.66
C SER A 158 8.21 64.90 -29.61
N ASP A 159 8.10 64.54 -28.34
CA ASP A 159 7.98 65.51 -27.24
C ASP A 159 9.31 66.22 -26.97
N ILE A 160 10.45 65.52 -27.06
CA ILE A 160 11.78 66.13 -26.98
C ILE A 160 11.97 67.16 -28.09
N ILE A 161 11.54 66.86 -29.32
CA ILE A 161 11.62 67.80 -30.45
C ILE A 161 10.78 69.06 -30.16
N LYS A 162 9.54 68.90 -29.72
CA LYS A 162 8.67 70.05 -29.35
C LYS A 162 9.29 70.89 -28.23
N LEU A 163 9.83 70.25 -27.19
CA LEU A 163 10.53 70.95 -26.09
C LEU A 163 11.73 71.75 -26.60
N GLN A 164 12.48 71.23 -27.57
CA GLN A 164 13.59 71.96 -28.18
C GLN A 164 13.11 73.18 -28.97
N GLU A 165 12.00 73.06 -29.71
CA GLU A 165 11.38 74.17 -30.42
C GLU A 165 10.88 75.26 -29.45
N GLU A 166 10.19 74.87 -28.37
CA GLU A 166 9.73 75.78 -27.32
C GLU A 166 10.90 76.52 -26.65
N LEU A 167 11.98 75.82 -26.32
CA LEU A 167 13.18 76.43 -25.75
C LEU A 167 13.85 77.41 -26.71
N ALA A 168 13.87 77.12 -28.01
CA ALA A 168 14.38 78.04 -29.02
C ALA A 168 13.55 79.32 -29.10
N ILE A 169 12.22 79.21 -29.03
CA ILE A 169 11.30 80.35 -29.00
C ILE A 169 11.51 81.18 -27.72
N ILE A 170 11.61 80.55 -26.56
CA ILE A 170 11.86 81.24 -25.28
C ILE A 170 13.17 82.03 -25.33
N ARG A 171 14.25 81.44 -25.86
CA ARG A 171 15.55 82.12 -26.00
C ARG A 171 15.46 83.33 -26.92
N LYS A 172 14.74 83.21 -28.04
CA LYS A 172 14.54 84.34 -28.97
C LYS A 172 13.76 85.46 -28.29
N ASN A 173 12.67 85.14 -27.59
CA ASN A 173 11.88 86.13 -26.85
C ASN A 173 12.71 86.80 -25.74
N ALA A 174 13.52 86.04 -25.01
CA ALA A 174 14.40 86.59 -23.97
C ALA A 174 15.45 87.56 -24.53
N GLN A 175 15.99 87.29 -25.73
CA GLN A 175 16.89 88.22 -26.43
C GLN A 175 16.14 89.49 -26.87
N GLU A 176 14.95 89.35 -27.45
CA GLU A 176 14.13 90.50 -27.84
C GLU A 176 13.75 91.38 -26.63
N ASP A 177 13.41 90.78 -25.50
CA ASP A 177 13.08 91.51 -24.27
C ASP A 177 14.30 92.17 -23.64
N PHE A 178 15.48 91.52 -23.69
CA PHE A 178 16.75 92.13 -23.30
C PHE A 178 17.07 93.38 -24.14
N ASP A 179 16.90 93.30 -25.46
CA ASP A 179 17.14 94.43 -26.36
C ASP A 179 16.14 95.58 -26.12
N LYS A 180 14.87 95.27 -25.90
CA LYS A 180 13.86 96.27 -25.49
C LYS A 180 14.21 96.93 -24.17
N ALA A 181 14.60 96.16 -23.15
CA ALA A 181 15.00 96.67 -21.85
C ALA A 181 16.23 97.59 -21.96
N LYS A 182 17.23 97.20 -22.76
CA LYS A 182 18.41 98.01 -23.06
C LYS A 182 18.04 99.32 -23.75
N HIS A 183 17.16 99.29 -24.76
CA HIS A 183 16.65 100.51 -25.41
C HIS A 183 15.91 101.42 -24.44
N SER A 184 15.02 100.88 -23.60
CA SER A 184 14.30 101.65 -22.59
C SER A 184 15.25 102.32 -21.58
N SER A 185 16.29 101.59 -21.14
CA SER A 185 17.29 102.10 -20.19
C SER A 185 18.10 103.26 -20.77
N ILE A 186 18.51 103.15 -22.04
CA ILE A 186 19.21 104.23 -22.76
C ILE A 186 18.30 105.46 -22.86
N GLN A 187 17.02 105.27 -23.14
CA GLN A 187 16.05 106.36 -23.24
C GLN A 187 15.81 107.04 -21.88
N THR A 188 15.69 106.28 -20.80
CA THR A 188 15.56 106.83 -19.44
C THR A 188 16.80 107.63 -19.02
N LEU A 189 18.00 107.17 -19.39
CA LEU A 189 19.25 107.91 -19.10
C LEU A 189 19.31 109.24 -19.86
N LYS A 190 18.84 109.29 -21.11
CA LYS A 190 18.73 110.54 -21.87
C LYS A 190 17.75 111.52 -21.23
N ASN A 191 16.57 111.05 -20.86
CA ASN A 191 15.55 111.88 -20.21
C ASN A 191 16.02 112.38 -18.83
N SER A 192 16.68 111.52 -18.05
CA SER A 192 17.27 111.91 -16.76
C SER A 192 18.33 112.99 -16.92
N ARG A 193 19.20 112.89 -17.94
CA ARG A 193 20.19 113.93 -18.24
C ARG A 193 19.54 115.27 -18.60
N GLU A 194 18.46 115.28 -19.36
CA GLU A 194 17.72 116.51 -19.67
C GLU A 194 17.04 117.12 -18.42
N CYS A 195 16.48 116.30 -17.54
CA CYS A 195 15.91 116.77 -16.27
C CYS A 195 16.97 117.42 -15.37
N VAL A 196 18.13 116.78 -15.19
CA VAL A 196 19.22 117.31 -14.35
C VAL A 196 19.73 118.66 -14.88
N MET A 197 19.82 118.83 -16.20
CA MET A 197 20.24 120.12 -16.79
C MET A 197 19.22 121.23 -16.48
N LYS A 198 17.92 120.95 -16.56
CA LYS A 198 16.86 121.91 -16.23
C LYS A 198 16.82 122.24 -14.72
N GLU A 199 17.05 121.25 -13.86
CA GLU A 199 17.15 121.47 -12.41
C GLU A 199 18.35 122.35 -12.05
N ARG A 200 19.49 122.16 -12.73
CA ARG A 200 20.69 122.98 -12.51
C ARG A 200 20.45 124.45 -12.85
N GLU A 201 19.80 124.73 -13.98
CA GLU A 201 19.41 126.10 -14.36
C GLU A 201 18.40 126.72 -13.38
N SER A 202 17.54 125.91 -12.75
CA SER A 202 16.62 126.37 -11.71
C SER A 202 17.36 126.68 -10.40
N HIS A 203 18.33 125.84 -10.02
CA HIS A 203 19.15 126.04 -8.83
C HIS A 203 20.04 127.28 -8.93
N GLU A 204 20.65 127.56 -10.08
CA GLU A 204 21.47 128.77 -10.26
C GLU A 204 20.65 130.06 -10.09
N LYS A 205 19.36 130.05 -10.48
CA LYS A 205 18.44 131.17 -10.23
C LYS A 205 18.09 131.31 -8.76
N GLN A 206 17.84 130.19 -8.07
CA GLN A 206 17.56 130.17 -6.64
C GLN A 206 18.77 130.62 -5.81
N ASP A 207 19.99 130.22 -6.19
CA ASP A 207 21.22 130.62 -5.49
C ASP A 207 21.46 132.12 -5.60
N ALA A 208 21.20 132.72 -6.78
CA ALA A 208 21.27 134.17 -6.96
C ALA A 208 20.25 134.93 -6.07
N GLU A 209 19.03 134.39 -5.92
CA GLU A 209 18.01 134.95 -5.02
C GLU A 209 18.40 134.76 -3.54
N MET A 210 18.95 133.61 -3.17
CA MET A 210 19.40 133.28 -1.81
C MET A 210 20.61 134.10 -1.37
N GLU A 211 21.47 134.51 -2.29
CA GLU A 211 22.62 135.37 -1.97
C GLU A 211 22.17 136.79 -1.58
N ILE A 212 21.10 137.30 -2.20
CA ILE A 212 20.44 138.56 -1.80
C ILE A 212 19.82 138.43 -0.41
N VAL A 213 19.15 137.31 -0.12
CA VAL A 213 18.58 137.01 1.20
C VAL A 213 19.66 136.88 2.27
N CYS A 214 20.78 136.21 1.97
CA CYS A 214 21.93 136.08 2.88
C CYS A 214 22.51 137.44 3.27
N GLN A 215 22.52 138.41 2.36
CA GLN A 215 23.02 139.75 2.65
C GLN A 215 22.10 140.49 3.66
N ILE A 216 20.78 140.35 3.52
CA ILE A 216 19.79 140.88 4.48
C ILE A 216 19.91 140.16 5.84
N TYR A 217 20.18 138.85 5.83
CA TYR A 217 20.39 138.07 7.05
C TYR A 217 21.69 138.41 7.77
N LYS A 218 22.78 138.81 7.07
CA LYS A 218 24.01 139.29 7.73
C LYS A 218 23.77 140.56 8.52
N ASP A 219 23.00 141.51 7.96
CA ASP A 219 22.68 142.77 8.62
C ASP A 219 21.76 142.59 9.83
N THR A 220 20.82 141.64 9.76
CA THR A 220 19.94 141.29 10.89
C THR A 220 20.65 140.43 11.94
N LYS A 221 21.52 139.49 11.54
CA LYS A 221 22.33 138.68 12.45
C LYS A 221 23.31 139.54 13.25
N HIS A 222 23.89 140.58 12.65
CA HIS A 222 24.73 141.52 13.39
C HIS A 222 23.96 142.23 14.52
N LYS A 223 22.68 142.60 14.27
CA LYS A 223 21.78 143.17 15.29
C LYS A 223 21.39 142.15 16.38
N ILE A 224 21.22 140.89 16.02
CA ILE A 224 20.85 139.79 16.95
C ILE A 224 22.05 139.29 17.77
N GLU A 225 23.27 139.32 17.24
CA GLU A 225 24.48 138.92 18.00
C GLU A 225 24.83 139.91 19.11
N CYS A 226 24.48 141.19 18.95
CA CYS A 226 24.54 142.17 20.03
C CYS A 226 23.55 141.85 21.15
N THR A 227 22.33 141.37 20.84
CA THR A 227 21.33 140.99 21.88
C THR A 227 21.59 139.62 22.51
N ARG A 228 22.18 138.66 21.78
CA ARG A 228 22.52 137.32 22.28
C ARG A 228 23.71 137.27 23.24
N ARG A 229 24.69 138.18 23.13
CA ARG A 229 25.80 138.26 24.10
C ARG A 229 25.33 138.57 25.52
N ASP A 230 24.23 139.30 25.65
CA ASP A 230 23.66 139.67 26.94
C ASP A 230 22.82 138.55 27.57
N GLN A 231 22.16 137.72 26.74
CA GLN A 231 21.34 136.60 27.21
C GLN A 231 22.16 135.33 27.54
N LYS A 232 23.26 135.07 26.82
CA LYS A 232 24.08 133.85 26.99
C LYS A 232 24.83 133.76 28.32
N LYS A 233 25.02 134.89 29.03
CA LYS A 233 25.54 134.88 30.41
C LYS A 233 24.53 134.37 31.44
N GLN A 234 23.23 134.35 31.13
CA GLN A 234 22.15 134.00 32.08
C GLN A 234 21.70 132.54 32.01
N GLU A 235 21.89 131.85 30.87
CA GLU A 235 21.44 130.46 30.67
C GLU A 235 22.48 129.39 31.01
N ILE A 236 23.78 129.71 30.98
CA ILE A 236 24.86 128.75 31.28
C ILE A 236 24.81 128.25 32.75
N GLN A 237 24.21 129.02 33.66
CA GLN A 237 24.02 128.62 35.07
C GLN A 237 22.81 127.72 35.33
N ARG A 238 21.89 127.52 34.37
CA ARG A 238 20.65 126.74 34.60
C ARG A 238 20.67 125.31 34.02
N MET A 239 21.60 125.01 33.12
CA MET A 239 21.67 123.73 32.41
C MET A 239 22.56 122.67 33.08
N THR A 240 23.44 123.06 34.00
CA THR A 240 24.29 122.10 34.76
C THR A 240 23.50 121.30 35.79
N ASP A 241 22.38 121.81 36.31
CA ASP A 241 21.69 121.21 37.45
C ASP A 241 20.64 120.13 37.05
N TYR A 242 20.22 120.10 35.79
CA TYR A 242 19.16 119.18 35.32
C TYR A 242 19.71 117.81 34.84
N GLN A 243 20.96 117.77 34.35
CA GLN A 243 21.52 116.58 33.69
C GLN A 243 21.92 115.45 34.66
N GLU A 244 22.14 115.72 35.94
CA GLU A 244 22.57 114.69 36.91
C GLU A 244 21.42 113.81 37.47
N SER A 245 20.15 114.20 37.29
CA SER A 245 19.01 113.52 37.94
C SER A 245 18.37 112.40 37.09
N ALA A 246 18.56 112.39 35.77
CA ALA A 246 17.85 111.50 34.85
C ALA A 246 18.52 110.13 34.65
N CYS A 247 19.84 110.00 34.84
CA CYS A 247 20.59 108.78 34.54
C CYS A 247 20.43 107.64 35.58
N ARG A 248 19.80 107.87 36.73
CA ARG A 248 19.70 106.85 37.81
C ARG A 248 18.48 105.92 37.71
N LYS A 249 17.46 106.20 36.90
CA LYS A 249 16.19 105.43 36.91
C LYS A 249 16.06 104.34 35.84
N LEU A 250 17.03 104.20 34.93
CA LEU A 250 16.95 103.27 33.79
C LEU A 250 17.73 101.95 33.96
N VAL A 251 18.55 101.81 35.01
CA VAL A 251 19.37 100.60 35.23
C VAL A 251 18.60 99.50 35.98
N ASP A 252 17.68 99.86 36.88
CA ASP A 252 17.05 98.90 37.81
C ASP A 252 15.96 98.00 37.18
N ILE A 253 15.42 98.34 36.01
CA ILE A 253 14.34 97.57 35.35
C ILE A 253 14.89 96.39 34.53
N TYR A 254 16.14 96.47 34.05
CA TYR A 254 16.72 95.47 33.15
C TYR A 254 17.25 94.21 33.86
N GLU A 255 17.54 94.27 35.17
CA GLU A 255 18.11 93.13 35.91
C GLU A 255 17.07 92.14 36.46
N GLN A 256 15.81 92.55 36.64
CA GLN A 256 14.77 91.68 37.24
C GLN A 256 14.16 90.65 36.26
N GLN A 257 14.13 90.90 34.95
CA GLN A 257 13.48 89.99 33.98
C GLN A 257 14.35 88.78 33.56
N ARG A 258 15.68 88.83 33.76
CA ARG A 258 16.62 87.78 33.28
C ARG A 258 16.73 86.55 34.19
N GLY A 259 16.24 86.62 35.43
CA GLY A 259 16.30 85.55 36.42
C GLY A 259 15.16 84.53 36.32
N ASP A 260 13.94 84.98 36.04
CA ASP A 260 12.73 84.14 36.05
C ASP A 260 12.63 83.20 34.84
N GLU A 261 13.26 83.55 33.72
CA GLU A 261 13.24 82.77 32.48
C GLU A 261 14.25 81.60 32.53
N ASN A 262 15.41 81.80 33.17
CA ASN A 262 16.44 80.78 33.33
C ASN A 262 16.04 79.67 34.33
N THR A 263 15.24 79.99 35.35
CA THR A 263 14.77 78.98 36.33
C THR A 263 13.67 78.07 35.76
N ARG A 264 12.90 78.54 34.78
CA ARG A 264 11.89 77.72 34.07
C ARG A 264 12.52 76.74 33.08
N ILE A 265 13.57 77.16 32.36
CA ILE A 265 14.32 76.30 31.44
C ILE A 265 15.06 75.18 32.20
N ALA A 266 15.64 75.48 33.36
CA ALA A 266 16.34 74.48 34.18
C ALA A 266 15.41 73.38 34.74
N LYS A 267 14.17 73.72 35.11
CA LYS A 267 13.19 72.72 35.59
C LYS A 267 12.71 71.80 34.47
N ALA A 268 12.48 72.32 33.26
CA ALA A 268 12.06 71.52 32.12
C ALA A 268 13.15 70.54 31.65
N ALA A 269 14.43 70.93 31.72
CA ALA A 269 15.55 70.03 31.39
C ALA A 269 15.65 68.86 32.38
N ALA A 270 15.47 69.11 33.68
CA ALA A 270 15.54 68.07 34.72
C ALA A 270 14.41 67.03 34.61
N GLU A 271 13.21 67.43 34.19
CA GLU A 271 12.07 66.52 33.99
C GLU A 271 12.27 65.59 32.77
N ILE A 272 12.90 66.09 31.70
CA ILE A 272 13.22 65.29 30.50
C ILE A 272 14.31 64.26 30.84
N GLU A 273 15.38 64.67 31.53
CA GLU A 273 16.46 63.76 31.96
C GLU A 273 15.96 62.68 32.94
N ALA A 274 15.04 63.02 33.85
CA ALA A 274 14.39 62.05 34.74
C ALA A 274 13.52 61.04 33.99
N ALA A 275 12.81 61.46 32.94
CA ALA A 275 11.99 60.57 32.11
C ALA A 275 12.84 59.64 31.23
N GLU A 276 13.97 60.12 30.71
CA GLU A 276 14.89 59.33 29.89
C GLU A 276 15.65 58.29 30.71
N SER A 277 16.12 58.63 31.91
CA SER A 277 16.79 57.69 32.82
C SER A 277 15.87 56.54 33.26
N LEU A 278 14.59 56.81 33.51
CA LEU A 278 13.58 55.76 33.79
C LEU A 278 13.34 54.83 32.60
N LYS A 279 13.33 55.35 31.37
CA LYS A 279 13.21 54.53 30.16
C LYS A 279 14.45 53.66 29.94
N PHE A 280 15.64 54.18 30.23
CA PHE A 280 16.88 53.42 30.12
C PHE A 280 16.93 52.26 31.13
N ARG A 281 16.59 52.53 32.40
CA ARG A 281 16.51 51.49 33.45
C ARG A 281 15.51 50.38 33.10
N LYS A 282 14.33 50.72 32.58
CA LYS A 282 13.33 49.72 32.14
C LYS A 282 13.83 48.86 30.96
N LYS A 283 14.64 49.42 30.06
CA LYS A 283 15.25 48.66 28.95
C LYS A 283 16.32 47.70 29.46
N GLU A 284 17.16 48.14 30.40
CA GLU A 284 18.16 47.29 31.04
C GLU A 284 17.50 46.14 31.83
N GLU A 285 16.49 46.43 32.65
CA GLU A 285 15.74 45.41 33.40
C GLU A 285 15.06 44.38 32.48
N TYR A 286 14.54 44.82 31.34
CA TYR A 286 13.96 43.92 30.34
C TYR A 286 15.02 43.05 29.66
N HIS A 287 16.17 43.63 29.32
CA HIS A 287 17.27 42.89 28.72
C HIS A 287 17.85 41.84 29.69
N ASP A 288 17.98 42.19 30.97
CA ASP A 288 18.45 41.27 32.01
C ASP A 288 17.47 40.12 32.26
N LYS A 289 16.16 40.38 32.22
CA LYS A 289 15.14 39.31 32.27
C LYS A 289 15.27 38.37 31.08
N LEU A 290 15.42 38.91 29.87
CA LEU A 290 15.53 38.10 28.66
C LEU A 290 16.80 37.22 28.65
N LEU A 291 17.90 37.73 29.22
CA LEU A 291 19.13 36.96 29.42
C LEU A 291 18.95 35.84 30.46
N LYS A 292 18.23 36.09 31.56
CA LYS A 292 17.90 35.07 32.57
C LYS A 292 17.02 33.98 31.97
N ASP A 293 15.92 34.35 31.30
CA ASP A 293 15.01 33.41 30.65
C ASP A 293 15.74 32.54 29.62
N ARG A 294 16.69 33.12 28.87
CA ARG A 294 17.50 32.35 27.90
C ARG A 294 18.42 31.35 28.59
N LYS A 295 19.03 31.71 29.72
CA LYS A 295 19.88 30.80 30.51
C LYS A 295 19.05 29.68 31.13
N GLU A 296 17.92 30.01 31.76
CA GLU A 296 17.02 29.03 32.37
C GLU A 296 16.46 28.05 31.34
N ASN A 297 16.02 28.54 30.17
CA ASN A 297 15.57 27.67 29.08
C ASN A 297 16.67 26.73 28.55
N TYR A 298 17.91 27.22 28.48
CA TYR A 298 19.04 26.39 28.07
C TYR A 298 19.36 25.31 29.12
N GLU A 299 19.36 25.67 30.40
CA GLU A 299 19.56 24.73 31.52
C GLU A 299 18.45 23.68 31.59
N ASP A 300 17.19 24.09 31.40
CA ASP A 300 16.04 23.18 31.34
C ASP A 300 16.10 22.21 30.17
N ALA A 301 16.50 22.69 28.98
CA ALA A 301 16.69 21.83 27.82
C ALA A 301 17.81 20.81 28.06
N LEU A 302 18.90 21.22 28.71
CA LEU A 302 20.02 20.37 29.05
C LEU A 302 19.63 19.31 30.08
N ASN A 303 18.86 19.70 31.12
CA ASN A 303 18.31 18.79 32.12
C ASN A 303 17.31 17.79 31.53
N LYS A 304 16.40 18.22 30.63
CA LYS A 304 15.47 17.32 29.92
C LYS A 304 16.22 16.30 29.07
N ASN A 305 17.26 16.73 28.35
CA ASN A 305 18.11 15.82 27.57
C ASN A 305 18.87 14.83 28.47
N ARG A 306 19.37 15.28 29.63
CA ARG A 306 20.02 14.38 30.60
C ARG A 306 19.06 13.30 31.11
N LYS A 307 17.86 13.71 31.58
CA LYS A 307 16.81 12.77 32.04
C LYS A 307 16.38 11.80 30.95
N ARG A 308 16.26 12.28 29.70
CA ARG A 308 15.93 11.42 28.55
C ARG A 308 16.99 10.34 28.36
N LYS A 309 18.28 10.71 28.33
CA LYS A 309 19.40 9.77 28.20
C LYS A 309 19.43 8.76 29.35
N GLU A 310 19.25 9.20 30.59
CA GLU A 310 19.16 8.32 31.76
C GLU A 310 18.02 7.30 31.62
N SER A 311 16.84 7.73 31.14
CA SER A 311 15.72 6.81 30.88
C SER A 311 16.00 5.83 29.73
N GLU A 312 16.67 6.29 28.67
CA GLU A 312 17.06 5.44 27.53
C GLU A 312 18.06 4.38 27.97
N GLU A 313 19.01 4.71 28.85
CA GLU A 313 19.94 3.74 29.44
C GLU A 313 19.25 2.74 30.37
N GLN A 314 18.31 3.19 31.19
CA GLN A 314 17.49 2.30 32.03
C GLN A 314 16.66 1.34 31.18
N ASN A 315 16.02 1.84 30.12
CA ASN A 315 15.27 1.02 29.18
C ASN A 315 16.16 -0.02 28.49
N ARG A 316 17.38 0.38 28.06
CA ARG A 316 18.36 -0.57 27.49
C ARG A 316 18.77 -1.65 28.48
N LYS A 317 19.01 -1.30 29.75
CA LYS A 317 19.32 -2.27 30.81
C LYS A 317 18.14 -3.24 31.03
N TRP A 318 16.92 -2.72 31.06
CA TRP A 318 15.70 -3.52 31.21
C TRP A 318 15.47 -4.48 30.04
N ASP A 319 15.61 -3.99 28.80
CA ASP A 319 15.52 -4.80 27.59
C ASP A 319 16.57 -5.90 27.57
N MET A 320 17.81 -5.58 27.98
CA MET A 320 18.90 -6.57 28.05
C MET A 320 18.59 -7.65 29.08
N LEU A 321 18.13 -7.28 30.27
CA LEU A 321 17.73 -8.23 31.33
C LEU A 321 16.58 -9.13 30.87
N ASN A 322 15.58 -8.57 30.19
CA ASN A 322 14.46 -9.35 29.67
C ASN A 322 14.90 -10.32 28.57
N ARG A 323 15.79 -9.89 27.67
CA ARG A 323 16.37 -10.80 26.67
C ARG A 323 17.09 -11.96 27.35
N MET A 324 17.93 -11.68 28.36
CA MET A 324 18.62 -12.74 29.12
C MET A 324 17.62 -13.69 29.79
N LYS A 325 16.62 -13.15 30.49
CA LYS A 325 15.57 -13.95 31.14
C LYS A 325 14.82 -14.83 30.12
N CYS A 326 14.42 -14.28 28.98
CA CYS A 326 13.78 -15.05 27.91
C CYS A 326 14.70 -16.15 27.37
N THR A 327 15.99 -15.86 27.17
CA THR A 327 16.95 -16.89 26.72
C THR A 327 17.15 -18.01 27.73
N GLU A 328 17.14 -17.70 29.03
CA GLU A 328 17.22 -18.70 30.10
C GLU A 328 15.97 -19.57 30.14
N ILE A 329 14.78 -18.98 30.01
CA ILE A 329 13.51 -19.72 29.92
C ILE A 329 13.54 -20.66 28.71
N MET A 330 13.92 -20.18 27.54
CA MET A 330 14.01 -21.00 26.33
C MET A 330 14.99 -22.16 26.50
N ARG A 331 16.19 -21.91 27.07
CA ARG A 331 17.18 -22.97 27.36
C ARG A 331 16.64 -24.02 28.33
N ASN A 332 15.87 -23.61 29.33
CA ASN A 332 15.25 -24.53 30.29
C ASN A 332 14.16 -25.37 29.63
N GLU A 333 13.30 -24.77 28.80
CA GLU A 333 12.30 -25.49 28.01
C GLU A 333 12.93 -26.51 27.06
N ASP A 334 14.01 -26.13 26.38
CA ASP A 334 14.73 -27.02 25.48
C ASP A 334 15.35 -28.20 26.24
N ARG A 335 15.91 -27.97 27.44
CA ARG A 335 16.41 -29.05 28.30
C ARG A 335 15.31 -30.02 28.71
N ILE A 336 14.13 -29.51 29.11
CA ILE A 336 12.99 -30.34 29.51
C ILE A 336 12.53 -31.21 28.31
N LYS A 337 12.39 -30.60 27.13
CA LYS A 337 12.02 -31.33 25.90
C LYS A 337 13.04 -32.40 25.54
N GLU A 338 14.33 -32.14 25.74
CA GLU A 338 15.40 -33.11 25.47
C GLU A 338 15.35 -34.29 26.46
N GLU A 339 15.06 -34.02 27.73
CA GLU A 339 14.88 -35.04 28.77
C GLU A 339 13.63 -35.91 28.49
N GLU A 340 12.50 -35.31 28.13
CA GLU A 340 11.28 -36.04 27.73
C GLU A 340 11.51 -36.92 26.50
N LYS A 341 12.24 -36.42 25.49
CA LYS A 341 12.61 -37.23 24.31
C LYS A 341 13.45 -38.44 24.71
N ARG A 342 14.44 -38.27 25.59
CA ARG A 342 15.29 -39.38 26.07
C ARG A 342 14.48 -40.41 26.84
N GLU A 343 13.58 -39.97 27.71
CA GLU A 343 12.70 -40.85 28.46
C GLU A 343 11.76 -41.64 27.53
N ASN A 344 11.17 -40.96 26.53
CA ASN A 344 10.34 -41.61 25.53
C ASN A 344 11.13 -42.65 24.73
N VAL A 345 12.34 -42.33 24.27
CA VAL A 345 13.21 -43.29 23.56
C VAL A 345 13.50 -44.51 24.43
N ARG A 346 13.73 -44.33 25.74
CA ARG A 346 13.92 -45.44 26.68
C ARG A 346 12.68 -46.32 26.80
N LYS A 347 11.50 -45.72 27.03
CA LYS A 347 10.22 -46.43 27.12
C LYS A 347 9.90 -47.20 25.83
N PHE A 348 10.13 -46.58 24.67
CA PHE A 348 9.97 -47.24 23.38
C PHE A 348 10.97 -48.39 23.18
N GLY A 349 12.22 -48.24 23.65
CA GLY A 349 13.21 -49.30 23.62
C GLY A 349 12.82 -50.51 24.46
N GLU A 350 12.31 -50.28 25.68
CA GLU A 350 11.82 -51.34 26.58
C GLU A 350 10.62 -52.09 25.97
N MET A 351 9.63 -51.34 25.46
CA MET A 351 8.48 -51.91 24.75
C MET A 351 8.89 -52.78 23.56
N LEU A 352 9.88 -52.34 22.78
CA LEU A 352 10.36 -53.09 21.62
C LEU A 352 11.03 -54.41 22.02
N GLN A 353 11.82 -54.42 23.11
CA GLN A 353 12.42 -55.65 23.64
C GLN A 353 11.36 -56.64 24.12
N GLU A 354 10.29 -56.15 24.76
CA GLU A 354 9.18 -56.99 25.21
C GLU A 354 8.42 -57.63 24.03
N GLN A 355 8.12 -56.83 22.99
CA GLN A 355 7.52 -57.33 21.75
C GLN A 355 8.39 -58.38 21.03
N GLN A 356 9.73 -58.23 21.07
CA GLN A 356 10.63 -59.21 20.50
C GLN A 356 10.59 -60.55 21.26
N ARG A 357 10.53 -60.51 22.60
CA ARG A 357 10.38 -61.73 23.41
C ARG A 357 9.07 -62.45 23.13
N GLU A 358 7.96 -61.73 23.08
CA GLU A 358 6.63 -62.31 22.81
C GLU A 358 6.56 -62.94 21.41
N ASN A 359 7.11 -62.27 20.39
CA ASN A 359 7.17 -62.80 19.04
C ASN A 359 8.02 -64.07 18.91
N ASN A 360 9.14 -64.14 19.63
CA ASN A 360 9.99 -65.33 19.62
C ASN A 360 9.29 -66.54 20.25
N ASN A 361 8.56 -66.33 21.36
CA ASN A 361 7.75 -67.38 21.98
C ASN A 361 6.65 -67.90 21.03
N ARG A 362 5.93 -67.00 20.35
CA ARG A 362 4.92 -67.36 19.35
C ARG A 362 5.50 -68.14 18.16
N LYS A 363 6.71 -67.83 17.72
CA LYS A 363 7.37 -68.56 16.63
C LYS A 363 7.74 -69.99 17.04
N ALA A 364 8.19 -70.19 18.29
CA ALA A 364 8.49 -71.52 18.81
C ALA A 364 7.23 -72.40 18.88
N GLU A 365 6.10 -71.86 19.34
CA GLU A 365 4.82 -72.58 19.40
C GLU A 365 4.29 -72.98 18.01
N LYS A 366 4.46 -72.13 17.00
CA LYS A 366 4.02 -72.43 15.62
C LYS A 366 4.83 -73.56 15.01
N LYS A 367 6.15 -73.57 15.23
CA LYS A 367 7.04 -74.60 14.71
C LYS A 367 6.68 -76.00 15.25
N ALA A 368 6.30 -76.09 16.52
CA ALA A 368 5.85 -77.35 17.14
C ALA A 368 4.52 -77.88 16.56
N LYS A 369 3.67 -77.02 15.97
CA LYS A 369 2.38 -77.40 15.37
C LYS A 369 2.49 -77.78 13.88
N GLU A 370 3.54 -77.32 13.20
CA GLU A 370 3.74 -77.60 11.76
C GLU A 370 4.29 -79.02 11.50
N ASP A 371 5.01 -79.61 12.46
CA ASP A 371 5.63 -80.95 12.31
C ASP A 371 4.63 -82.13 12.34
N SER A 372 3.33 -81.90 12.65
CA SER A 372 2.34 -82.97 12.85
C SER A 372 1.33 -83.19 11.72
N PHE A 373 1.41 -82.49 10.59
CA PHE A 373 0.33 -82.49 9.57
C PHE A 373 0.76 -83.19 8.27
N LYS A 374 0.30 -84.44 8.07
CA LYS A 374 0.41 -85.16 6.78
C LYS A 374 -0.83 -84.90 5.92
N TRP A 375 -0.60 -84.50 4.67
CA TRP A 375 -1.61 -84.25 3.66
C TRP A 375 -2.22 -85.57 3.16
N ASN A 376 -3.54 -85.71 3.30
CA ASN A 376 -4.33 -86.77 2.67
C ASN A 376 -5.08 -86.23 1.44
N ASP A 377 -5.39 -87.15 0.53
CA ASP A 377 -6.06 -86.93 -0.74
C ASP A 377 -7.42 -86.22 -0.66
N PHE A 378 -7.72 -85.49 -1.75
CA PHE A 378 -8.84 -84.55 -1.89
C PHE A 378 -10.23 -85.19 -1.71
N PRO A 379 -11.12 -84.60 -0.91
CA PRO A 379 -12.55 -84.91 -0.92
C PRO A 379 -13.24 -84.42 -2.20
N GLU A 380 -14.14 -85.22 -2.80
CA GLU A 380 -14.90 -84.90 -4.04
C GLU A 380 -15.67 -83.55 -3.99
N LYS A 381 -15.98 -83.05 -2.78
CA LYS A 381 -16.66 -81.76 -2.57
C LYS A 381 -15.75 -80.56 -2.87
N ASP A 382 -14.45 -80.70 -2.62
CA ASP A 382 -13.46 -79.64 -2.82
C ASP A 382 -13.17 -79.46 -4.32
N GLU A 383 -13.21 -80.54 -5.11
CA GLU A 383 -13.09 -80.48 -6.56
C GLU A 383 -14.28 -79.74 -7.21
N LYS A 384 -15.51 -79.99 -6.76
CA LYS A 384 -16.72 -79.29 -7.26
C LYS A 384 -16.67 -77.80 -6.97
N PHE A 385 -16.16 -77.40 -5.80
CA PHE A 385 -15.96 -76.00 -5.45
C PHE A 385 -14.89 -75.33 -6.34
N LEU A 386 -13.74 -75.98 -6.53
CA LEU A 386 -12.65 -75.42 -7.32
C LEU A 386 -13.03 -75.26 -8.79
N LYS A 387 -13.71 -76.24 -9.39
CA LYS A 387 -14.25 -76.14 -10.77
C LYS A 387 -15.20 -74.94 -10.91
N TYR A 388 -16.12 -74.77 -9.96
CA TYR A 388 -17.03 -73.63 -9.97
C TYR A 388 -16.28 -72.28 -9.85
N GLY A 389 -15.28 -72.20 -8.97
CA GLY A 389 -14.45 -71.00 -8.84
C GLY A 389 -13.65 -70.68 -10.10
N GLU A 390 -13.12 -71.69 -10.79
CA GLU A 390 -12.43 -71.53 -12.07
C GLU A 390 -13.38 -71.05 -13.19
N GLU A 391 -14.60 -71.60 -13.25
CA GLU A 391 -15.63 -71.14 -14.20
C GLU A 391 -15.98 -69.66 -14.01
N VAL A 392 -16.21 -69.23 -12.76
CA VAL A 392 -16.54 -67.83 -12.44
C VAL A 392 -15.37 -66.91 -12.76
N LEU A 393 -14.14 -67.35 -12.45
CA LEU A 393 -12.93 -66.60 -12.73
C LEU A 393 -12.67 -66.45 -14.23
N ASN A 394 -12.92 -67.49 -15.03
CA ASN A 394 -12.80 -67.43 -16.49
C ASN A 394 -13.83 -66.48 -17.11
N LYS A 395 -15.07 -66.46 -16.60
CA LYS A 395 -16.09 -65.48 -17.02
C LYS A 395 -15.65 -64.04 -16.73
N GLN A 396 -15.11 -63.77 -15.54
CA GLN A 396 -14.64 -62.43 -15.18
C GLN A 396 -13.40 -61.98 -15.98
N LYS A 397 -12.50 -62.92 -16.32
CA LYS A 397 -11.38 -62.65 -17.22
C LYS A 397 -11.84 -62.29 -18.63
N ALA A 398 -12.85 -62.99 -19.16
CA ALA A 398 -13.43 -62.69 -20.47
C ALA A 398 -13.99 -61.26 -20.52
N ASP A 399 -14.65 -60.84 -19.43
CA ASP A 399 -15.20 -59.48 -19.28
C ASP A 399 -14.15 -58.40 -18.94
N SER A 400 -12.86 -58.75 -18.84
CA SER A 400 -11.78 -57.84 -18.39
C SER A 400 -12.06 -57.16 -17.04
N LYS A 401 -12.77 -57.84 -16.14
CA LYS A 401 -13.10 -57.36 -14.79
C LYS A 401 -12.04 -57.82 -13.77
N PRO A 402 -11.93 -57.15 -12.60
CA PRO A 402 -10.91 -57.50 -11.62
C PRO A 402 -11.14 -58.90 -11.02
N THR A 403 -10.21 -59.83 -11.22
CA THR A 403 -10.33 -61.22 -10.74
C THR A 403 -9.80 -61.42 -9.31
N TYR A 404 -9.07 -60.44 -8.78
CA TYR A 404 -8.37 -60.52 -7.51
C TYR A 404 -9.25 -60.98 -6.33
N PRO A 405 -10.49 -60.47 -6.13
CA PRO A 405 -11.34 -60.94 -5.04
C PRO A 405 -11.66 -62.43 -5.10
N ILE A 406 -11.93 -62.93 -6.31
CA ILE A 406 -12.28 -64.33 -6.54
C ILE A 406 -11.06 -65.22 -6.31
N GLU A 407 -9.90 -64.81 -6.85
CA GLU A 407 -8.62 -65.48 -6.62
C GLU A 407 -8.26 -65.54 -5.13
N ALA A 408 -8.50 -64.45 -4.39
CA ALA A 408 -8.28 -64.40 -2.95
C ALA A 408 -9.18 -65.39 -2.21
N THR A 409 -10.47 -65.48 -2.54
CA THR A 409 -11.38 -66.47 -1.93
C THR A 409 -11.01 -67.91 -2.25
N ILE A 410 -10.61 -68.20 -3.49
CA ILE A 410 -10.12 -69.53 -3.87
C ILE A 410 -8.87 -69.88 -3.06
N MET A 411 -7.95 -68.93 -2.89
CA MET A 411 -6.74 -69.12 -2.09
C MET A 411 -7.03 -69.26 -0.59
N GLU A 412 -7.99 -68.53 -0.04
CA GLU A 412 -8.42 -68.68 1.35
C GLU A 412 -9.04 -70.05 1.59
N TYR A 413 -9.93 -70.49 0.69
CA TYR A 413 -10.49 -71.83 0.74
C TYR A 413 -9.38 -72.88 0.72
N LYS A 414 -8.46 -72.77 -0.25
CA LYS A 414 -7.31 -73.68 -0.32
C LYS A 414 -6.47 -73.65 0.95
N LYS A 415 -6.30 -72.53 1.64
CA LYS A 415 -5.59 -72.48 2.93
C LYS A 415 -6.38 -73.12 4.07
N ARG A 416 -7.69 -72.84 4.16
CA ARG A 416 -8.57 -73.34 5.24
C ARG A 416 -8.68 -74.86 5.24
N TYR A 417 -8.74 -75.47 4.06
CA TYR A 417 -8.80 -76.92 3.88
C TYR A 417 -7.42 -77.57 3.71
N GLY A 418 -6.34 -76.80 3.92
CA GLY A 418 -4.98 -77.32 3.83
C GLY A 418 -4.63 -77.85 2.44
N LEU A 419 -5.17 -77.25 1.38
CA LEU A 419 -4.94 -77.55 -0.05
C LEU A 419 -3.82 -76.71 -0.67
N VAL A 420 -3.12 -75.87 0.11
CA VAL A 420 -1.90 -75.17 -0.31
C VAL A 420 -0.86 -75.34 0.79
N PRO A 421 0.39 -75.74 0.46
CA PRO A 421 1.44 -75.85 1.46
C PRO A 421 1.65 -74.50 2.16
N PRO A 422 1.89 -74.48 3.49
CA PRO A 422 2.15 -73.25 4.21
C PRO A 422 3.29 -72.53 3.50
N ARG A 423 3.00 -71.29 3.08
CA ARG A 423 3.94 -70.45 2.33
C ARG A 423 5.21 -70.34 3.18
N GLN A 424 6.30 -70.97 2.74
CA GLN A 424 7.61 -70.80 3.38
C GLN A 424 7.84 -69.29 3.46
N GLN A 425 7.89 -68.76 4.68
CA GLN A 425 8.19 -67.34 4.88
C GLN A 425 9.59 -67.13 4.32
N LYS A 426 9.69 -66.52 3.13
CA LYS A 426 10.97 -65.97 2.69
C LYS A 426 11.43 -65.05 3.84
N PRO A 427 12.67 -65.21 4.36
CA PRO A 427 13.17 -64.33 5.39
C PRO A 427 12.97 -62.89 4.92
N LEU A 428 12.40 -62.06 5.79
CA LEU A 428 12.26 -60.63 5.53
C LEU A 428 13.62 -60.10 5.04
N PRO A 429 13.69 -59.36 3.92
CA PRO A 429 14.95 -58.79 3.48
C PRO A 429 15.48 -57.92 4.62
N ASN A 430 16.71 -58.19 5.06
CA ASN A 430 17.37 -57.46 6.12
C ASN A 430 17.17 -55.96 5.91
N THR A 431 16.76 -55.26 6.96
CA THR A 431 16.51 -53.81 6.97
C THR A 431 17.73 -52.96 6.60
N GLU A 432 18.89 -53.57 6.39
CA GLU A 432 20.10 -52.93 5.87
C GLU A 432 20.02 -52.59 4.37
N ASP A 433 19.27 -53.37 3.56
CA ASP A 433 19.21 -53.13 2.11
C ASP A 433 18.25 -52.00 1.70
N LYS A 434 17.22 -51.71 2.52
CA LYS A 434 16.31 -50.57 2.27
C LYS A 434 16.98 -49.22 2.54
N ASN A 435 17.94 -49.16 3.47
CA ASN A 435 18.71 -47.95 3.76
C ASN A 435 19.78 -47.66 2.70
N ARG A 436 20.23 -48.65 1.94
CA ARG A 436 21.12 -48.43 0.77
C ARG A 436 20.35 -47.90 -0.45
N MET A 437 19.14 -48.37 -0.72
CA MET A 437 18.35 -47.87 -1.86
C MET A 437 17.75 -46.47 -1.64
N ASN A 438 17.39 -46.09 -0.40
CA ASN A 438 16.85 -44.76 -0.12
C ASN A 438 17.90 -43.63 -0.10
N LYS A 439 19.20 -43.96 -0.03
CA LYS A 439 20.29 -42.97 -0.21
C LYS A 439 20.57 -42.63 -1.68
N ALA A 440 20.08 -43.43 -2.64
CA ALA A 440 20.34 -43.24 -4.06
C ALA A 440 19.28 -42.38 -4.79
N LYS A 441 18.24 -41.89 -4.09
CA LYS A 441 17.10 -41.16 -4.69
C LYS A 441 16.80 -39.80 -4.04
N LEU A 442 17.81 -39.09 -3.57
CA LEU A 442 17.69 -37.65 -3.37
C LEU A 442 18.44 -36.94 -4.50
N PRO A 443 17.76 -36.23 -5.41
CA PRO A 443 18.42 -35.29 -6.28
C PRO A 443 18.98 -34.19 -5.38
N ILE A 444 20.30 -34.02 -5.41
CA ILE A 444 20.95 -32.83 -4.86
C ILE A 444 20.60 -31.69 -5.81
N GLU A 445 19.45 -31.05 -5.58
CA GLU A 445 19.19 -29.73 -6.12
C GLU A 445 20.11 -28.75 -5.41
N ASN A 446 21.23 -28.44 -6.09
CA ASN A 446 22.07 -27.31 -5.80
C ASN A 446 21.21 -26.03 -5.84
N ARG A 447 20.71 -25.60 -4.68
CA ARG A 447 20.28 -24.22 -4.48
C ARG A 447 21.47 -23.31 -4.71
N ARG A 448 21.51 -22.68 -5.89
CA ARG A 448 22.30 -21.49 -6.15
C ARG A 448 21.89 -20.44 -5.12
N ILE A 449 22.73 -20.23 -4.13
CA ILE A 449 22.73 -19.03 -3.31
C ILE A 449 23.15 -17.90 -4.25
N CYS A 450 22.22 -17.04 -4.61
CA CYS A 450 22.54 -15.78 -5.28
C CYS A 450 23.47 -14.97 -4.36
N PRO A 451 24.61 -14.44 -4.85
CA PRO A 451 25.39 -13.50 -4.06
C PRO A 451 24.62 -12.17 -3.99
N ASN A 452 24.38 -11.73 -2.75
CA ASN A 452 23.90 -10.40 -2.40
C ASN A 452 24.79 -9.34 -3.09
N LYS A 453 24.25 -8.62 -4.06
CA LYS A 453 24.83 -7.36 -4.53
C LYS A 453 24.40 -6.26 -3.56
N ASN A 454 25.19 -6.06 -2.51
CA ASN A 454 25.20 -4.83 -1.72
C ASN A 454 26.66 -4.39 -1.56
N ASP A 455 27.27 -3.95 -2.67
CA ASP A 455 28.46 -3.11 -2.64
C ASP A 455 28.10 -1.78 -3.30
N SER A 456 27.52 -0.90 -2.49
CA SER A 456 27.32 0.52 -2.80
C SER A 456 27.75 1.34 -1.58
N SER A 457 29.05 1.51 -1.41
CA SER A 457 29.64 2.67 -0.70
C SER A 457 31.17 2.60 -0.66
N SER A 458 31.82 3.04 -1.72
CA SER A 458 33.21 3.52 -1.65
C SER A 458 33.50 4.48 -2.79
N ILE A 459 32.91 5.67 -2.73
CA ILE A 459 33.49 6.87 -3.34
C ILE A 459 33.45 7.93 -2.26
N ARG A 460 34.58 8.06 -1.55
CA ARG A 460 34.95 9.31 -0.88
C ARG A 460 35.99 9.96 -1.77
N ASP A 461 35.60 11.09 -2.30
CA ASP A 461 36.51 12.13 -2.78
C ASP A 461 37.46 12.52 -1.64
N CYS A 462 38.75 12.35 -1.89
CA CYS A 462 39.80 13.09 -1.20
C CYS A 462 40.32 14.15 -2.18
N PHE A 463 39.94 15.39 -1.92
CA PHE A 463 40.74 16.56 -2.29
C PHE A 463 42.09 16.48 -1.55
N CYS A 464 43.21 16.58 -2.27
CA CYS A 464 44.35 17.47 -1.96
C CYS A 464 45.54 17.23 -2.91
N SER A 465 46.13 18.35 -3.33
CA SER A 465 47.34 18.58 -4.14
C SER A 465 47.21 18.50 -5.65
#